data_AF-A0A1D2X3D3-F1
#
_entry.id   AF-A0A1D2X3D3-F1
#
_cell.length_a   1.000
_cell.length_b   1.000
_cell.length_c   1.000
_cell.angle_alpha   90.00
_cell.angle_beta   90.00
_cell.angle_gamma   90.00
#
_symmetry.space_group_name_H-M   'P 1'
#
loop_
_entity.id
_entity.type
_entity.pdbx_description
1 polymer ?
#
loop_
_entity_poly.entity_id
_entity_poly.type
_entity_poly.pdbx_seq_one_letter_code
_entity_poly.pdbx_strand_id
1 'polypeptide(L)'
;MVNLSTFYNLNIYNTEGKYIGKVSEVVLNIKKGRISFFKTKALTEDNRNVGLRDVLRNSMRLVPEEEEMNQVRTEGIIDIPYEMVVAVGDIIIIDHNKLAQYQSAQQQASKVNSQKISQPKKTMPKAN
;
A
#
# COMPACT_ATOMS: atom_id res chain seq x y z
N MET A 1 0.53 -27.21 13.16
CA MET A 1 0.66 -27.20 11.68
C MET A 1 -0.52 -26.42 11.12
N VAL A 2 -0.31 -25.42 10.28
CA VAL A 2 -1.38 -24.57 9.70
C VAL A 2 -1.25 -24.62 8.18
N ASN A 3 -2.37 -24.76 7.48
CA ASN A 3 -2.39 -24.85 6.02
C ASN A 3 -2.42 -23.46 5.40
N LEU A 4 -1.63 -23.23 4.33
CA LEU A 4 -1.63 -21.93 3.65
C LEU A 4 -3.01 -21.56 3.07
N SER A 5 -3.77 -22.57 2.65
CA SER A 5 -5.12 -22.39 2.12
C SER A 5 -6.09 -21.75 3.12
N THR A 6 -5.88 -21.91 4.43
CA THR A 6 -6.81 -21.38 5.45
C THR A 6 -6.71 -19.87 5.60
N PHE A 7 -5.63 -19.24 5.11
CA PHE A 7 -5.47 -17.79 5.20
C PHE A 7 -6.23 -17.04 4.10
N TYR A 8 -6.54 -17.69 2.99
CA TYR A 8 -7.25 -17.03 1.89
C TYR A 8 -8.65 -16.63 2.33
N ASN A 9 -9.07 -15.44 1.92
CA ASN A 9 -10.37 -14.85 2.24
C ASN A 9 -10.63 -14.56 3.73
N LEU A 10 -9.63 -14.68 4.61
CA LEU A 10 -9.77 -14.26 6.00
C LEU A 10 -9.85 -12.74 6.10
N ASN A 11 -10.71 -12.28 7.01
CA ASN A 11 -10.87 -10.87 7.33
C ASN A 11 -9.73 -10.40 8.24
N ILE A 12 -9.21 -9.22 7.96
CA ILE A 12 -8.13 -8.59 8.71
C ILE A 12 -8.68 -7.37 9.43
N TYR A 13 -8.42 -7.29 10.73
CA TYR A 13 -8.76 -6.17 11.60
C TYR A 13 -7.52 -5.67 12.31
N ASN A 14 -7.48 -4.39 12.67
CA ASN A 14 -6.45 -3.90 13.58
C ASN A 14 -6.84 -4.16 15.05
N THR A 15 -5.92 -3.90 15.97
CA THR A 15 -6.13 -3.98 17.43
C THR A 15 -7.19 -3.04 17.98
N GLU A 16 -7.66 -2.06 17.20
CA GLU A 16 -8.77 -1.16 17.56
C GLU A 16 -10.14 -1.67 17.05
N GLY A 17 -10.17 -2.82 16.38
CA GLY A 17 -11.38 -3.39 15.79
C GLY A 17 -11.76 -2.80 14.42
N LYS A 18 -10.92 -1.96 13.80
CA LYS A 18 -11.15 -1.43 12.46
C LYS A 18 -10.87 -2.49 11.40
N TYR A 19 -11.83 -2.67 10.48
CA TYR A 19 -11.64 -3.54 9.32
C TYR A 19 -10.62 -2.95 8.35
N ILE A 20 -9.66 -3.78 7.94
CA ILE A 20 -8.57 -3.42 7.04
C ILE A 20 -8.79 -3.98 5.64
N GLY A 21 -9.36 -5.19 5.56
CA GLY A 21 -9.64 -5.84 4.29
C GLY A 21 -9.61 -7.36 4.41
N LYS A 22 -9.51 -8.02 3.27
CA LYS A 22 -9.52 -9.48 3.16
C LYS A 22 -8.26 -9.99 2.48
N VAL A 23 -7.68 -11.08 3.00
CA VAL A 23 -6.51 -11.73 2.41
C VAL A 23 -6.86 -12.25 1.02
N SER A 24 -6.19 -11.71 0.00
CA SER A 24 -6.27 -12.22 -1.38
C SER A 24 -5.15 -13.20 -1.68
N GLU A 25 -3.94 -12.95 -1.17
CA GLU A 25 -2.77 -13.78 -1.44
C GLU A 25 -1.83 -13.87 -0.23
N VAL A 26 -1.12 -15.00 -0.13
CA VAL A 26 -0.10 -15.24 0.89
C VAL A 26 1.26 -15.35 0.20
N VAL A 27 2.19 -14.46 0.53
CA VAL A 27 3.54 -14.49 -0.03
C VAL A 27 4.49 -15.19 0.92
N LEU A 28 5.12 -16.27 0.45
CA LEU A 28 6.03 -17.09 1.23
C LEU A 28 7.50 -16.78 0.87
N ASN A 29 8.34 -16.62 1.89
CA ASN A 29 9.78 -16.68 1.71
C ASN A 29 10.21 -18.16 1.65
N ILE A 30 10.47 -18.67 0.45
CA ILE A 30 10.84 -20.08 0.23
C ILE A 30 12.18 -20.42 0.91
N LYS A 31 13.14 -19.50 0.91
CA LYS A 31 14.45 -19.72 1.55
C LYS A 31 14.34 -19.89 3.06
N LYS A 32 13.46 -19.11 3.70
CA LYS A 32 13.25 -19.12 5.16
C LYS A 32 12.14 -20.09 5.59
N GLY A 33 11.31 -20.56 4.66
CA GLY A 33 10.12 -21.37 4.96
C GLY A 33 9.07 -20.63 5.80
N ARG A 34 8.93 -19.30 5.64
CA ARG A 34 8.04 -18.45 6.47
C ARG A 34 7.25 -17.46 5.61
N ILE A 35 6.06 -17.10 6.08
CA ILE A 35 5.23 -16.08 5.44
C ILE A 35 5.95 -14.73 5.53
N SER A 36 5.98 -14.00 4.42
CA SER A 36 6.54 -12.63 4.36
C SER A 36 5.45 -11.59 4.57
N PHE A 37 4.41 -11.62 3.73
CA PHE A 37 3.31 -10.65 3.80
C PHE A 37 2.02 -11.24 3.22
N PHE A 38 0.90 -10.70 3.70
CA PHE A 38 -0.42 -10.91 3.13
C PHE A 38 -0.75 -9.78 2.17
N LYS A 39 -1.20 -10.13 0.96
CA LYS A 39 -1.82 -9.16 0.07
C LYS A 39 -3.28 -9.06 0.43
N THR A 40 -3.74 -7.84 0.62
CA THR A 40 -5.08 -7.56 1.13
C THR A 40 -5.81 -6.70 0.15
N LYS A 41 -7.01 -7.12 -0.24
CA LYS A 41 -7.94 -6.24 -0.95
C LYS A 41 -8.70 -5.44 0.09
N ALA A 42 -8.48 -4.13 0.11
CA ALA A 42 -9.33 -3.23 0.87
C ALA A 42 -10.72 -3.28 0.22
N LEU A 43 -11.74 -3.74 0.95
CA LEU A 43 -13.10 -3.52 0.53
C LEU A 43 -13.35 -2.03 0.79
N THR A 44 -13.28 -1.20 -0.25
CA THR A 44 -13.90 0.11 -0.19
C THR A 44 -15.37 -0.14 0.10
N GLU A 45 -15.78 0.08 1.34
CA GLU A 45 -17.19 0.28 1.64
C GLU A 45 -17.62 1.47 0.78
N ASP A 46 -18.45 1.21 -0.22
CA ASP A 46 -19.22 2.26 -0.87
C ASP A 46 -19.87 3.08 0.25
N ASN A 47 -19.51 4.36 0.30
CA ASN A 47 -20.05 5.38 1.21
C ASN A 47 -19.41 5.50 2.61
N ARG A 48 -18.21 6.11 2.68
CA ARG A 48 -17.92 7.20 3.65
C ARG A 48 -16.64 7.96 3.27
N ASN A 49 -16.88 9.09 2.62
CA ASN A 49 -16.09 10.32 2.60
C ASN A 49 -14.96 10.43 3.66
N VAL A 50 -13.78 9.90 3.38
CA VAL A 50 -12.52 10.32 4.02
C VAL A 50 -11.44 10.37 2.95
N GLY A 51 -11.00 11.57 2.56
CA GLY A 51 -9.67 11.73 1.96
C GLY A 51 -9.55 12.48 0.63
N LEU A 52 -10.62 12.69 -0.15
CA LEU A 52 -10.55 13.63 -1.31
C LEU A 52 -10.21 15.07 -0.87
N ARG A 53 -10.24 15.36 0.44
CA ARG A 53 -9.79 16.61 1.06
C ARG A 53 -8.29 16.65 1.42
N ASP A 54 -7.59 15.52 1.57
CA ASP A 54 -6.16 15.51 1.96
C ASP A 54 -5.20 15.64 0.78
N VAL A 55 -5.69 15.50 -0.45
CA VAL A 55 -4.83 15.56 -1.66
C VAL A 55 -5.15 16.77 -2.56
N LEU A 56 -6.26 17.48 -2.33
CA LEU A 56 -6.68 18.58 -3.21
C LEU A 56 -6.12 19.97 -2.82
N ARG A 57 -5.47 20.13 -1.65
CA ARG A 57 -5.29 21.46 -1.06
C ARG A 57 -4.03 22.25 -1.41
N ASN A 58 -2.98 21.70 -2.03
CA ASN A 58 -1.73 22.49 -2.07
C ASN A 58 -0.90 22.61 -3.34
N SER A 59 -1.24 22.05 -4.50
CA SER A 59 -0.47 22.41 -5.72
C SER A 59 -1.06 21.88 -7.03
N MET A 60 -2.22 22.40 -7.45
CA MET A 60 -2.50 22.45 -8.88
C MET A 60 -1.95 23.76 -9.43
N ARG A 61 -0.92 23.71 -10.27
CA ARG A 61 -0.74 24.65 -11.38
C ARG A 61 -1.17 23.89 -12.64
N LEU A 62 -2.36 24.24 -13.12
CA LEU A 62 -3.02 23.79 -14.35
C LEU A 62 -2.10 23.83 -15.58
N VAL A 63 -2.24 22.86 -16.50
CA VAL A 63 -3.03 23.00 -17.76
C VAL A 63 -3.50 21.59 -18.19
N PRO A 64 -4.80 21.35 -18.42
CA PRO A 64 -5.31 20.06 -18.92
C PRO A 64 -5.43 20.08 -20.45
N GLU A 65 -4.97 19.02 -21.12
CA GLU A 65 -5.51 18.63 -22.42
C GLU A 65 -5.78 17.12 -22.42
N GLU A 66 -7.07 16.85 -22.49
CA GLU A 66 -7.80 15.75 -23.13
C GLU A 66 -7.04 14.45 -23.39
N GLU A 67 -7.46 13.39 -22.70
CA GLU A 67 -7.88 12.13 -23.33
C GLU A 67 -8.55 11.27 -22.27
N GLU A 68 -9.68 10.65 -22.64
CA GLU A 68 -10.56 9.85 -21.80
C GLU A 68 -9.82 8.69 -21.14
N MET A 69 -9.24 8.95 -19.97
CA MET A 69 -8.55 7.93 -19.21
C MET A 69 -9.60 7.11 -18.46
N ASN A 70 -9.83 5.89 -18.94
CA ASN A 70 -10.50 4.81 -18.22
C ASN A 70 -10.11 4.90 -16.73
N GLN A 71 -11.07 5.24 -15.88
CA GLN A 71 -10.88 5.23 -14.43
C GLN A 71 -10.71 3.78 -14.00
N VAL A 72 -9.47 3.28 -14.07
CA VAL A 72 -9.10 2.02 -13.43
C VAL A 72 -9.37 2.23 -11.95
N ARG A 73 -10.48 1.69 -11.47
CA ARG A 73 -10.80 1.56 -10.05
C ARG A 73 -9.71 0.66 -9.47
N THR A 74 -8.59 1.24 -9.08
CA THR A 74 -7.53 0.48 -8.44
C THR A 74 -8.06 0.13 -7.05
N GLU A 75 -8.71 -1.04 -6.95
CA GLU A 75 -8.83 -1.78 -5.71
C GLU A 75 -7.44 -1.74 -5.05
N GLY A 76 -7.29 -0.97 -3.98
CA GLY A 76 -5.99 -0.78 -3.35
C GLY A 76 -5.54 -2.10 -2.74
N ILE A 77 -4.61 -2.80 -3.41
CA ILE A 77 -3.94 -3.96 -2.83
C ILE A 77 -2.96 -3.42 -1.79
N ILE A 78 -3.18 -3.79 -0.54
CA ILE A 78 -2.33 -3.43 0.60
C ILE A 78 -1.46 -4.63 0.95
N ASP A 79 -0.16 -4.43 1.02
CA ASP A 79 0.80 -5.44 1.49
C ASP A 79 0.96 -5.31 3.02
N ILE A 80 0.61 -6.37 3.75
CA ILE A 80 0.68 -6.43 5.22
C ILE A 80 1.78 -7.42 5.63
N PRO A 81 2.93 -6.94 6.12
CA PRO A 81 3.99 -7.79 6.65
C PRO A 81 3.52 -8.67 7.80
N TYR A 82 3.95 -9.93 7.78
CA TYR A 82 3.55 -10.92 8.79
C TYR A 82 4.03 -10.55 10.19
N GLU A 83 5.09 -9.74 10.31
CA GLU A 83 5.64 -9.25 11.57
C GLU A 83 4.70 -8.28 12.34
N MET A 84 3.68 -7.73 11.67
CA MET A 84 2.65 -6.89 12.29
C MET A 84 1.46 -7.69 12.80
N VAL A 85 1.38 -8.97 12.46
CA VAL A 85 0.29 -9.85 12.87
C VAL A 85 0.44 -10.18 14.35
N VAL A 86 -0.62 -9.92 15.10
CA VAL A 86 -0.71 -10.21 16.53
C VAL A 86 -1.32 -11.58 16.76
N ALA A 87 -2.39 -11.90 16.02
CA ALA A 87 -3.11 -13.16 16.16
C ALA A 87 -3.65 -13.67 14.82
N VAL A 88 -3.74 -14.99 14.71
CA VAL A 88 -4.31 -15.73 13.59
C VAL A 88 -5.30 -16.75 14.13
N GLY A 89 -6.54 -16.69 13.67
CA GLY A 89 -7.59 -17.68 13.91
C GLY A 89 -8.61 -17.61 12.78
N ASP A 90 -9.90 -17.52 13.13
CA ASP A 90 -10.98 -17.27 12.17
C ASP A 90 -10.89 -15.87 11.54
N ILE A 91 -10.17 -14.96 12.20
CA ILE A 91 -9.81 -13.63 11.73
C ILE A 91 -8.32 -13.39 11.97
N ILE A 92 -7.75 -12.42 11.27
CA ILE A 92 -6.38 -11.95 11.48
C ILE A 92 -6.43 -10.60 12.19
N ILE A 93 -5.65 -10.47 13.26
CA ILE A 93 -5.51 -9.21 14.01
C ILE A 93 -4.10 -8.66 13.78
N ILE A 94 -4.01 -7.38 13.42
CA ILE A 94 -2.74 -6.67 13.22
C ILE A 94 -2.58 -5.51 14.19
N ASP A 95 -1.35 -5.19 14.52
CA ASP A 95 -0.99 -4.08 15.39
C ASP A 95 -1.24 -2.73 14.69
N HIS A 96 -2.11 -1.90 15.27
CA HIS A 96 -2.42 -0.56 14.75
C HIS A 96 -1.18 0.33 14.67
N ASN A 97 -0.35 0.35 15.72
CA ASN A 97 0.78 1.27 15.83
C ASN A 97 1.86 0.95 14.80
N LYS A 98 2.13 -0.35 14.59
CA LYS A 98 3.11 -0.79 13.58
C LYS A 98 2.64 -0.52 12.16
N LEU A 99 1.34 -0.65 11.89
CA LEU A 99 0.77 -0.38 10.57
C LEU A 99 0.95 1.10 10.16
N ALA A 100 0.64 2.03 11.08
CA ALA A 100 0.80 3.46 10.83
C ALA A 100 2.27 3.82 10.54
N GLN A 101 3.19 3.27 11.32
CA GLN A 101 4.63 3.46 11.11
C GLN A 101 5.07 2.92 9.74
N TYR A 102 4.63 1.72 9.35
CA TYR A 102 4.98 1.11 8.07
C TYR A 102 4.50 1.94 6.86
N GLN A 103 3.27 2.46 6.91
CA GLN A 103 2.74 3.32 5.85
C GLN A 103 3.54 4.63 5.73
N SER A 104 3.89 5.24 6.86
CA SER A 104 4.68 6.48 6.87
C SER A 104 6.10 6.27 6.33
N ALA A 105 6.72 5.11 6.58
CA ALA A 105 8.03 4.76 6.06
C ALA A 105 8.03 4.55 4.54
N GLN A 106 6.98 3.93 3.99
CA GLN A 106 6.84 3.74 2.54
C GLN A 106 6.65 5.06 1.77
N GLN A 107 5.90 6.00 2.35
CA GLN A 107 5.70 7.33 1.75
C GLN A 107 7.00 8.15 1.72
N GLN A 108 7.87 7.96 2.70
CA GLN A 108 9.18 8.62 2.73
C GLN A 108 10.15 7.99 1.71
N ALA A 109 10.19 6.65 1.62
CA ALA A 109 11.03 5.96 0.66
C ALA A 109 10.66 6.25 -0.81
N SER A 110 9.36 6.38 -1.10
CA SER A 110 8.88 6.73 -2.45
C SER A 110 9.20 8.18 -2.84
N LYS A 111 9.18 9.14 -1.90
CA LYS A 111 9.58 10.55 -2.15
C LYS A 111 11.09 10.70 -2.47
N VAL A 112 11.95 9.89 -1.86
CA VAL A 112 13.41 9.95 -2.10
C VAL A 112 13.78 9.46 -3.51
N ASN A 113 13.05 8.48 -4.06
CA ASN A 113 13.33 7.96 -5.40
C ASN A 113 12.92 8.92 -6.52
N SER A 114 11.92 9.78 -6.31
CA SER A 114 11.47 10.77 -7.31
C SER A 114 12.45 11.93 -7.50
N GLN A 115 13.28 12.25 -6.50
CA GLN A 115 14.25 13.36 -6.58
C GLN A 115 15.56 12.98 -7.28
N LYS A 116 15.82 11.68 -7.50
CA LYS A 116 17.08 11.22 -8.14
C LYS A 116 17.02 11.22 -9.68
N ILE A 117 15.85 11.43 -10.27
CA ILE A 117 15.63 11.40 -11.73
C ILE A 117 15.69 12.82 -12.36
N SER A 118 15.63 13.89 -11.56
CA SER A 118 15.60 15.27 -12.03
C SER A 118 16.92 16.03 -11.84
N GLN A 119 18.08 15.42 -12.13
CA GLN A 119 19.28 16.21 -12.39
C GLN A 119 19.40 16.39 -13.92
N PRO A 120 19.24 17.61 -14.47
CA PRO A 120 19.53 17.82 -15.87
C PRO A 120 21.01 17.52 -16.12
N LYS A 121 21.29 16.63 -17.09
CA LYS A 121 22.63 16.46 -17.65
C LYS A 121 23.14 17.84 -18.05
N LYS A 122 24.12 18.38 -17.32
CA LYS A 122 24.89 19.56 -17.77
C LYS A 122 25.46 19.22 -19.15
N THR A 123 24.95 19.88 -20.17
CA THR A 123 25.52 19.85 -21.51
C THR A 123 26.95 20.42 -21.41
N MET A 124 27.94 19.62 -21.82
CA MET A 124 29.31 20.11 -21.95
C MET A 124 29.34 21.18 -23.05
N PRO A 125 30.06 22.31 -22.85
CA PRO A 125 30.31 23.22 -23.95
C PRO A 125 31.18 22.51 -24.99
N LYS A 126 30.71 22.49 -26.24
CA LYS A 126 31.54 22.05 -27.37
C LYS A 126 32.66 23.07 -27.55
N ALA A 127 33.90 22.62 -27.39
CA ALA A 127 35.08 23.33 -27.86
C ALA A 127 35.29 22.99 -29.33
N ASN A 128 35.10 23.99 -30.21
CA ASN A 128 35.95 24.35 -31.35
C ASN A 128 35.25 25.43 -32.18
#